data_AF-A0AAV3R642-F1
#
_entry.id   AF-A0AAV3R642-F1
#
_cell.length_a   1.000
_cell.length_b   1.000
_cell.length_c   1.000
_cell.angle_alpha   90.00
_cell.angle_beta   90.00
_cell.angle_gamma   90.00
#
_symmetry.space_group_name_H-M   'P 1'
#
loop_
_entity.id
_entity.type
_entity.pdbx_description
1 polymer ?
#
loop_
_entity_poly.entity_id
_entity_poly.type
_entity_poly.pdbx_seq_one_letter_code
_entity_poly.pdbx_strand_id
1 'polypeptide(L)'
;MSSLHSTLATLITTTLLLTSSASPSLLRILHRKIPNDEYLYCESWRFVVETNDAAPWTRVPEKCTAFVKEYVSGQRYSSDLEAVVEQSLAFAKTVEVSADGKDVWVFDIDETLLSNVPWYAHHGFGSVKNN
;
A
#
# COMPACT_ATOMS: atom_id res chain seq x y z
N MET A 1 26.43 48.86 23.62
CA MET A 1 25.71 48.34 22.42
C MET A 1 26.61 47.57 21.46
N SER A 2 27.94 47.60 21.56
CA SER A 2 28.85 46.81 20.69
C SER A 2 29.01 45.33 21.08
N SER A 3 28.86 44.99 22.37
CA SER A 3 29.02 43.61 22.86
C SER A 3 27.89 42.66 22.42
N LEU A 4 26.65 43.15 22.37
CA LEU A 4 25.47 42.35 22.02
C LEU A 4 25.41 41.96 20.53
N HIS A 5 25.97 42.79 19.64
CA HIS A 5 26.10 42.45 18.21
C HIS A 5 27.18 41.40 17.97
N SER A 6 28.27 41.42 18.75
CA SER A 6 29.35 40.43 18.65
C SER A 6 28.91 39.04 19.09
N THR A 7 28.14 38.96 20.19
CA THR A 7 27.59 37.69 20.69
C THR A 7 26.50 37.10 19.80
N LEU A 8 25.64 37.95 19.21
CA LEU A 8 24.62 37.50 18.27
C LEU A 8 25.23 36.98 16.96
N ALA A 9 26.27 37.66 16.45
CA ALA A 9 26.99 37.23 15.25
C ALA A 9 27.74 35.90 15.47
N THR A 10 28.31 35.67 16.66
CA THR A 10 28.94 34.38 17.01
C THR A 10 27.92 33.27 17.20
N LEU A 11 26.71 33.55 17.68
CA LEU A 11 25.63 32.55 17.80
C LEU A 11 25.08 32.11 16.43
N ILE A 12 25.00 33.04 15.47
CA ILE A 12 24.56 32.76 14.09
C ILE A 12 25.63 31.98 13.30
N THR A 13 26.92 32.29 13.46
CA THR A 13 27.98 31.53 12.78
C THR A 13 28.15 30.13 13.37
N THR A 14 28.06 29.96 14.68
CA THR A 14 28.14 28.63 15.31
C THR A 14 26.98 27.72 14.91
N THR A 15 25.75 28.24 14.81
CA THR A 15 24.59 27.44 14.36
C THR A 15 24.69 26.99 12.90
N LEU A 16 25.33 27.77 12.02
CA LEU A 16 25.54 27.36 10.61
C LEU A 16 26.59 26.23 10.45
N LEU A 17 27.56 26.11 11.35
CA LEU A 17 28.57 25.04 11.27
C LEU A 17 28.02 23.67 11.74
N LEU A 18 26.97 23.64 12.57
CA LEU A 18 26.33 22.41 13.05
C LEU A 18 25.37 21.76 12.05
N THR A 19 24.99 22.44 10.95
CA THR A 19 24.04 21.90 9.96
C THR A 19 24.70 21.24 8.74
N SER A 20 26.03 21.15 8.66
CA SER A 20 26.70 20.57 7.45
C SER A 20 27.10 19.09 7.55
N SER A 21 26.82 18.39 8.64
CA SER A 21 26.97 16.92 8.65
C SER A 21 25.68 16.22 8.17
N ALA A 22 25.21 16.59 6.98
CA ALA A 22 24.28 15.75 6.25
C ALA A 22 25.02 14.45 5.89
N SER A 23 24.84 13.44 6.75
CA SER A 23 25.40 12.11 6.53
C SER A 23 24.95 11.58 5.16
N PRO A 24 25.83 10.99 4.32
CA PRO A 24 25.46 10.48 2.99
C PRO A 24 24.32 9.46 3.01
N SER A 25 24.04 8.88 4.19
CA SER A 25 22.91 7.99 4.46
C SER A 25 21.54 8.62 4.17
N LEU A 26 21.38 9.93 4.35
CA LEU A 26 20.12 10.65 4.09
C LEU A 26 19.85 10.80 2.58
N LEU A 27 20.89 10.94 1.77
CA LEU A 27 20.75 11.10 0.32
C LEU A 27 20.36 9.78 -0.37
N ARG A 28 20.63 8.63 0.24
CA ARG A 28 20.17 7.32 -0.25
C ARG A 28 18.68 7.08 0.01
N ILE A 29 18.09 7.71 1.02
CA ILE A 29 16.67 7.55 1.38
C ILE A 29 15.76 8.29 0.39
N LEU A 30 16.25 9.34 -0.27
CA LEU A 30 15.49 10.10 -1.28
C LEU A 30 15.54 9.50 -2.70
N HIS A 31 16.25 8.39 -2.92
CA HIS A 31 16.10 7.58 -4.12
C HIS A 31 14.86 6.67 -4.07
N ARG A 32 13.82 7.09 -3.32
CA ARG A 32 12.47 6.58 -3.51
C ARG A 32 12.12 6.87 -4.96
N LYS A 33 12.14 5.83 -5.81
CA LYS A 33 11.67 5.87 -7.20
C LYS A 33 10.35 6.63 -7.17
N ILE A 34 10.34 7.86 -7.70
CA ILE A 34 9.09 8.61 -7.85
C ILE A 34 8.18 7.65 -8.60
N PRO A 35 7.03 7.25 -8.05
CA PRO A 35 6.16 6.32 -8.75
C PRO A 35 5.86 6.95 -10.11
N ASN A 36 6.07 6.19 -11.18
CA ASN A 36 5.70 6.65 -12.51
C ASN A 36 4.23 7.11 -12.49
N ASP A 37 3.85 8.08 -13.31
CA ASP A 37 2.47 8.58 -13.40
C ASP A 37 1.46 7.43 -13.56
N GLU A 38 1.85 6.40 -14.31
CA GLU A 38 1.08 5.15 -14.44
C GLU A 38 0.92 4.38 -13.13
N TYR A 39 1.96 4.27 -12.30
CA TYR A 39 1.86 3.59 -11.01
C TYR A 39 0.91 4.34 -10.08
N LEU A 40 1.00 5.67 -10.04
CA LEU A 40 0.08 6.50 -9.24
C LEU A 40 -1.36 6.30 -9.69
N TYR A 41 -1.61 6.36 -11.00
CA TYR A 41 -2.92 6.09 -11.56
C TYR A 41 -3.42 4.70 -11.16
N CYS A 42 -2.59 3.66 -11.28
CA CYS A 42 -3.02 2.28 -11.03
C CYS A 42 -3.25 2.00 -9.54
N GLU A 43 -2.50 2.63 -8.65
CA GLU A 43 -2.77 2.59 -7.21
C GLU A 43 -4.11 3.27 -6.89
N SER A 44 -4.37 4.45 -7.46
CA SER A 44 -5.67 5.13 -7.30
C SER A 44 -6.82 4.32 -7.90
N TRP A 45 -6.61 3.71 -9.07
CA TRP A 45 -7.62 2.85 -9.71
C TRP A 45 -7.93 1.63 -8.83
N ARG A 46 -6.92 0.93 -8.31
CA ARG A 46 -7.11 -0.17 -7.35
C ARG A 46 -7.92 0.30 -6.15
N PHE A 47 -7.53 1.40 -5.52
CA PHE A 47 -8.23 1.93 -4.36
C PHE A 47 -9.72 2.17 -4.63
N VAL A 48 -10.05 2.82 -5.74
CA VAL A 48 -11.44 3.10 -6.14
C VAL A 48 -12.21 1.82 -6.50
N VAL A 49 -11.54 0.78 -6.99
CA VAL A 49 -12.14 -0.55 -7.19
C VAL A 49 -12.46 -1.24 -5.86
N GLU A 50 -11.51 -1.26 -4.91
CA GLU A 50 -11.68 -1.89 -3.59
C GLU A 50 -12.76 -1.20 -2.74
N THR A 51 -12.95 0.11 -2.91
CA THR A 51 -14.04 0.85 -2.23
C THR A 51 -15.38 0.78 -2.98
N ASN A 52 -15.46 0.03 -4.07
CA ASN A 52 -16.65 -0.09 -4.92
C ASN A 52 -17.16 1.27 -5.47
N ASP A 53 -16.23 2.21 -5.71
CA ASP A 53 -16.52 3.54 -6.28
C ASP A 53 -16.20 3.63 -7.78
N ALA A 54 -15.59 2.58 -8.35
CA ALA A 54 -15.27 2.52 -9.77
C ALA A 54 -16.54 2.40 -10.64
N ALA A 55 -16.53 3.02 -11.82
CA ALA A 55 -17.50 2.70 -12.87
C ALA A 55 -17.39 1.20 -13.24
N PRO A 56 -18.46 0.58 -13.77
CA PRO A 56 -18.43 -0.83 -14.16
C PRO A 56 -17.24 -1.16 -15.05
N TRP A 57 -16.46 -2.15 -14.65
CA TRP A 57 -15.27 -2.61 -15.35
C TRP A 57 -15.33 -4.13 -15.52
N THR A 58 -14.74 -4.63 -16.60
CA THR A 58 -14.73 -6.08 -16.90
C THR A 58 -13.32 -6.66 -16.94
N ARG A 59 -12.30 -5.78 -16.98
CA ARG A 59 -10.89 -6.13 -17.11
C ARG A 59 -10.03 -5.05 -16.45
N VAL A 60 -8.84 -5.45 -16.03
CA VAL A 60 -7.80 -4.54 -15.56
C VAL A 60 -7.37 -3.63 -16.75
N PRO A 61 -7.25 -2.31 -16.57
CA PRO A 61 -6.68 -1.43 -17.60
C PRO A 61 -5.31 -1.93 -18.03
N GLU A 62 -5.04 -2.01 -19.33
CA GLU A 62 -3.80 -2.61 -19.86
C GLU A 62 -2.53 -1.98 -19.24
N LYS A 63 -2.53 -0.65 -19.10
CA LYS A 63 -1.44 0.11 -18.44
C LYS A 63 -1.19 -0.27 -16.97
N CYS A 64 -2.16 -0.91 -16.31
CA CYS A 64 -2.06 -1.37 -14.92
C CYS A 64 -1.68 -2.84 -14.78
N THR A 65 -1.47 -3.58 -15.87
CA THR A 65 -1.08 -5.00 -15.80
C THR A 65 0.21 -5.21 -15.01
N ALA A 66 1.23 -4.39 -15.26
CA ALA A 66 2.50 -4.47 -14.55
C ALA A 66 2.34 -4.13 -13.05
N PHE A 67 1.53 -3.13 -12.74
CA PHE A 67 1.19 -2.76 -11.37
C PHE A 67 0.48 -3.91 -10.64
N VAL A 68 -0.55 -4.52 -11.24
CA VAL A 68 -1.29 -5.64 -10.63
C VAL A 68 -0.36 -6.81 -10.39
N LYS A 69 0.49 -7.18 -11.37
CA LYS A 69 1.50 -8.22 -11.20
C LYS A 69 2.40 -7.96 -9.98
N GLU A 70 2.93 -6.75 -9.86
CA GLU A 70 3.79 -6.35 -8.75
C GLU A 70 3.04 -6.38 -7.40
N TYR A 71 1.79 -5.90 -7.39
CA TYR A 71 0.93 -5.90 -6.22
C TYR A 71 0.67 -7.32 -5.70
N VAL A 72 0.10 -8.20 -6.54
CA VAL A 72 -0.32 -9.56 -6.14
C VAL A 72 0.84 -10.53 -5.89
N SER A 73 2.00 -10.26 -6.50
CA SER A 73 3.22 -11.07 -6.29
C SER A 73 4.13 -10.50 -5.20
N GLY A 74 3.82 -9.30 -4.69
CA GLY A 74 4.63 -8.55 -3.76
C GLY A 74 4.14 -8.62 -2.32
N GLN A 75 4.86 -7.93 -1.43
CA GLN A 75 4.54 -7.87 0.00
C GLN A 75 3.24 -7.10 0.28
N ARG A 76 2.83 -6.21 -0.64
CA ARG A 76 1.67 -5.35 -0.42
C ARG A 76 0.37 -6.16 -0.34
N TYR A 77 0.17 -7.12 -1.26
CA TYR A 77 -1.01 -7.98 -1.22
C TYR A 77 -1.08 -8.82 0.06
N SER A 78 0.03 -9.44 0.48
CA SER A 78 0.09 -10.17 1.77
C SER A 78 -0.22 -9.27 2.96
N SER A 79 0.36 -8.08 3.01
CA SER A 79 0.11 -7.12 4.10
C SER A 79 -1.35 -6.66 4.15
N ASP A 80 -1.98 -6.45 2.99
CA ASP A 80 -3.40 -6.08 2.93
C ASP A 80 -4.30 -7.24 3.42
N LEU A 81 -3.99 -8.49 3.02
CA LEU A 81 -4.70 -9.69 3.51
C LEU A 81 -4.55 -9.88 5.02
N GLU A 82 -3.33 -9.74 5.55
CA GLU A 82 -3.05 -9.85 6.98
C GLU A 82 -3.88 -8.86 7.80
N ALA A 83 -3.98 -7.61 7.33
CA ALA A 83 -4.79 -6.59 7.99
C ALA A 83 -6.28 -6.97 8.03
N VAL A 84 -6.85 -7.47 6.92
CA VAL A 84 -8.26 -7.89 6.87
C VAL A 84 -8.50 -9.09 7.79
N VAL A 85 -7.60 -10.07 7.80
CA VAL A 85 -7.69 -11.25 8.68
C VAL A 85 -7.62 -10.85 10.15
N GLU A 86 -6.70 -9.96 10.51
CA GLU A 86 -6.55 -9.47 11.88
C GLU A 86 -7.84 -8.78 12.37
N GLN A 87 -8.39 -7.86 11.59
CA GLN A 87 -9.63 -7.16 11.94
C GLN A 87 -10.83 -8.12 12.01
N SER A 88 -10.93 -9.06 11.06
CA SER A 88 -11.99 -10.07 11.04
C SER A 88 -11.93 -10.97 12.27
N LEU A 89 -10.73 -11.44 12.63
CA LEU A 89 -10.51 -12.27 13.81
C LEU A 89 -10.77 -11.50 15.11
N ALA A 90 -10.37 -10.22 15.17
CA ALA A 90 -10.65 -9.36 16.30
C ALA A 90 -12.16 -9.22 16.51
N PHE A 91 -12.92 -8.94 15.43
CA PHE A 91 -14.38 -8.88 15.48
C PHE A 91 -15.00 -10.22 15.89
N ALA A 92 -14.54 -11.34 15.31
CA ALA A 92 -15.05 -12.68 15.62
C ALA A 92 -15.01 -13.00 17.12
N LYS A 93 -13.94 -12.58 17.80
CA LYS A 93 -13.77 -12.78 19.25
C LYS A 93 -14.73 -11.96 20.11
N THR A 94 -15.39 -10.95 19.55
CA THR A 94 -16.37 -10.11 20.26
C THR A 94 -17.80 -10.63 20.12
N VAL A 95 -18.06 -11.55 19.21
CA VAL A 95 -19.40 -12.09 18.95
C VAL A 95 -19.76 -13.12 20.01
N GLU A 96 -20.89 -12.93 20.69
CA GLU A 96 -21.48 -13.92 21.59
C GLU A 96 -22.16 -15.03 20.77
N VAL A 97 -21.57 -16.22 20.77
CA VAL A 97 -22.11 -17.40 20.07
C VAL A 97 -23.22 -18.03 20.92
N SER A 98 -24.37 -18.26 20.30
CA SER A 98 -25.53 -18.85 20.95
C SER A 98 -25.36 -20.37 21.16
N ALA A 99 -26.04 -20.91 22.17
CA ALA A 99 -25.97 -22.34 22.48
C ALA A 99 -26.80 -23.23 21.53
N ASP A 100 -27.51 -22.65 20.56
CA ASP A 100 -28.39 -23.40 19.65
C ASP A 100 -27.64 -23.99 18.43
N GLY A 101 -26.36 -23.63 18.27
CA GLY A 101 -25.47 -24.14 17.24
C GLY A 101 -25.73 -23.61 15.84
N LYS A 102 -26.41 -22.46 15.70
CA LYS A 102 -26.79 -21.90 14.39
C LYS A 102 -25.95 -20.70 13.94
N ASP A 103 -24.99 -20.26 14.75
CA ASP A 103 -24.06 -19.20 14.37
C ASP A 103 -23.07 -19.69 13.31
N VAL A 104 -22.93 -18.92 12.23
CA VAL A 104 -22.10 -19.28 11.07
C VAL A 104 -21.24 -18.12 10.62
N TRP A 105 -20.07 -18.47 10.07
CA TRP A 105 -19.21 -17.55 9.33
C TRP A 105 -19.17 -18.00 7.88
N VAL A 106 -19.58 -17.12 6.97
CA VAL A 106 -19.63 -17.43 5.54
C VAL A 106 -18.34 -16.94 4.89
N PHE A 107 -17.72 -17.82 4.09
CA PHE A 107 -16.55 -17.50 3.28
C PHE A 107 -16.88 -17.73 1.82
N ASP A 108 -16.44 -16.81 0.96
CA ASP A 108 -16.31 -17.09 -0.46
C ASP A 108 -15.12 -18.02 -0.71
N ILE A 109 -15.03 -18.62 -1.91
CA ILE A 109 -13.97 -19.56 -2.27
C ILE A 109 -12.86 -18.84 -3.05
N ASP A 110 -13.17 -18.35 -4.24
CA ASP A 110 -12.21 -17.77 -5.16
C ASP A 110 -11.71 -16.42 -4.64
N GLU A 111 -10.40 -16.18 -4.73
CA GLU A 111 -9.69 -14.99 -4.22
C GLU A 111 -9.85 -14.72 -2.71
N THR A 112 -10.56 -15.59 -1.98
CA THR A 112 -10.80 -15.50 -0.53
C THR A 112 -10.12 -16.64 0.23
N LEU A 113 -10.51 -17.89 -0.05
CA LEU A 113 -9.88 -19.09 0.54
C LEU A 113 -8.85 -19.71 -0.40
N LEU A 114 -9.11 -19.66 -1.71
CA LEU A 114 -8.26 -20.20 -2.76
C LEU A 114 -7.81 -19.07 -3.70
N SER A 115 -6.57 -19.13 -4.16
CA SER A 115 -6.00 -18.10 -5.02
C SER A 115 -5.96 -18.54 -6.48
N ASN A 116 -6.58 -17.77 -7.37
CA ASN A 116 -6.43 -17.92 -8.82
C ASN A 116 -5.25 -17.08 -9.38
N VAL A 117 -4.44 -16.45 -8.52
CA VAL A 117 -3.25 -15.69 -8.95
C VAL A 117 -2.32 -16.52 -9.87
N PRO A 118 -2.04 -17.82 -9.61
CA PRO A 118 -1.24 -18.63 -10.53
C PRO A 118 -1.86 -18.72 -11.93
N TRP A 119 -3.18 -18.85 -12.03
CA TRP A 119 -3.87 -18.85 -13.31
C TRP A 119 -3.75 -17.49 -14.00
N TYR A 120 -4.07 -16.40 -13.29
CA TYR A 120 -3.97 -15.04 -13.82
C TYR A 120 -2.55 -14.65 -14.24
N ALA A 121 -1.52 -15.20 -13.61
CA ALA A 121 -0.12 -14.98 -13.99
C ALA A 121 0.19 -15.47 -15.41
N HIS A 122 -0.54 -16.47 -15.91
CA HIS A 122 -0.46 -16.97 -17.28
C HIS A 122 -1.48 -16.33 -18.25
N HIS A 123 -2.42 -15.55 -17.73
CA HIS A 123 -3.54 -14.97 -18.50
C HIS A 123 -3.59 -13.43 -18.41
N GLY A 124 -2.41 -12.81 -18.32
CA GLY A 124 -2.27 -11.35 -18.42
C GLY A 124 -2.84 -10.58 -17.22
N PHE A 125 -2.91 -11.20 -16.03
CA PHE A 125 -3.36 -10.55 -14.80
C PHE A 125 -4.69 -9.79 -14.94
N GLY A 126 -5.63 -10.35 -15.70
CA GLY A 126 -6.98 -9.80 -15.86
C GLY A 126 -7.12 -8.68 -16.89
N SER A 127 -6.07 -8.31 -17.63
CA SER A 127 -6.17 -7.32 -18.73
C SER A 127 -6.62 -7.93 -20.06
N VAL A 128 -6.44 -9.24 -20.23
CA VAL A 128 -6.82 -9.98 -21.44
C VAL A 128 -8.25 -10.48 -21.31
N LYS A 129 -9.03 -10.37 -22.38
CA LYS A 129 -10.35 -11.02 -22.46
C LYS A 129 -10.11 -12.50 -22.71
N ASN A 130 -10.53 -13.34 -21.76
CA ASN A 130 -10.50 -14.78 -21.94
C ASN A 130 -11.72 -15.17 -22.80
N ASN A 131 -11.48 -15.93 -23.85
CA ASN A 131 -12.51 -16.44 -24.77
C ASN A 131 -13.06 -17.78 -24.27
#